data_AF-A0A7C5HHE4-F1
#
_entry.id   AF-A0A7C5HHE4-F1
#
_cell.length_a   1.000
_cell.length_b   1.000
_cell.length_c   1.000
_cell.angle_alpha   90.00
_cell.angle_beta   90.00
_cell.angle_gamma   90.00
#
_symmetry.space_group_name_H-M   'P 1'
#
loop_
_entity.id
_entity.type
_entity.pdbx_description
1 polymer ?
#
loop_
_entity_poly.entity_id
_entity_poly.type
_entity_poly.pdbx_seq_one_letter_code
_entity_poly.pdbx_strand_id
1 'polypeptide(L)'
;MCVNQCTFDVHYNEEDGVARSREENCVGCHRCAVFCPTHALTIHRNPLQFRANYNWSQGVIEDILKQAERGGTLLTGRGTDPNYVNYWDHLLLNASQVTNPSIDPLREPMELRTYVGLNQVELNVPGVKPAGS
;
A
#
# COMPACT_ATOMS: atom_id res chain seq x y z
N MET A 1 -36.32 14.30 0.09
CA MET A 1 -35.80 13.70 1.36
C MET A 1 -34.31 13.40 1.28
N CYS A 2 -33.81 12.72 0.23
CA CYS A 2 -32.38 12.48 0.04
C CYS A 2 -31.51 13.75 0.11
N VAL A 3 -31.97 14.85 -0.52
CA VAL A 3 -31.36 16.19 -0.42
C VAL A 3 -31.17 16.62 1.04
N ASN A 4 -32.25 16.58 1.84
CA ASN A 4 -32.20 16.96 3.26
C ASN A 4 -31.34 16.04 4.14
N GLN A 5 -31.12 14.78 3.71
CA GLN A 5 -30.32 13.83 4.47
C GLN A 5 -28.82 13.93 4.16
N CYS A 6 -28.44 14.52 3.04
CA CYS A 6 -27.03 14.65 2.65
C CYS A 6 -26.43 15.94 3.21
N THR A 7 -25.39 15.84 4.03
CA THR A 7 -24.63 17.00 4.54
C THR A 7 -23.54 17.46 3.54
N PHE A 8 -23.31 16.69 2.48
CA PHE A 8 -22.25 16.93 1.49
C PHE A 8 -22.81 17.43 0.15
N ASP A 9 -24.07 17.88 0.13
CA ASP A 9 -24.74 18.45 -1.05
C ASP A 9 -24.61 17.58 -2.31
N VAL A 10 -24.65 16.25 -2.14
CA VAL A 10 -24.58 15.29 -3.25
C VAL A 10 -25.86 15.35 -4.07
N HIS A 11 -27.02 15.40 -3.41
CA HIS A 11 -28.31 15.33 -4.08
C HIS A 11 -28.92 16.73 -4.23
N TYR A 12 -29.48 17.03 -5.40
CA TYR A 12 -30.19 18.27 -5.69
C TYR A 12 -31.43 17.98 -6.55
N ASN A 13 -32.44 18.85 -6.45
CA ASN A 13 -33.64 18.76 -7.29
C ASN A 13 -33.49 19.72 -8.47
N GLU A 14 -33.79 19.26 -9.68
CA GLU A 14 -33.96 20.14 -10.84
C GLU A 14 -35.41 20.63 -10.98
N GLU A 15 -35.64 21.59 -11.89
CA GLU A 15 -36.95 22.20 -12.14
C GLU A 15 -38.00 21.19 -12.64
N ASP A 16 -37.55 20.07 -13.21
CA ASP A 16 -38.37 18.95 -13.67
C ASP A 16 -38.88 18.04 -12.52
N GLY A 17 -38.51 18.35 -11.27
CA GLY A 17 -38.85 17.55 -10.09
C GLY A 17 -38.04 16.26 -9.96
N VAL A 18 -37.02 16.06 -10.80
CA VAL A 18 -36.13 14.90 -10.75
C VAL A 18 -34.95 15.22 -9.82
N ALA A 19 -34.67 14.31 -8.89
CA ALA A 19 -33.49 14.39 -8.05
C ALA A 19 -32.27 13.87 -8.81
N ARG A 20 -31.22 14.68 -8.91
CA ARG A 20 -29.92 14.31 -9.49
C ARG A 20 -28.83 14.29 -8.43
N SER A 21 -27.70 13.69 -8.77
CA SER A 21 -26.58 13.51 -7.84
C SER A 21 -25.26 13.99 -8.46
N ARG A 22 -24.38 14.54 -7.61
CA ARG A 22 -22.98 14.85 -7.89
C ARG A 22 -22.11 13.82 -7.16
N GLU A 23 -21.82 12.70 -7.80
CA GLU A 23 -21.17 11.56 -7.14
C GLU A 23 -19.80 11.90 -6.56
N GLU A 24 -19.10 12.91 -7.12
CA GLU A 24 -17.79 13.38 -6.67
C GLU A 24 -17.77 13.93 -5.24
N ASN A 25 -18.92 14.38 -4.71
CA ASN A 25 -19.05 14.89 -3.35
C ASN A 25 -19.38 13.79 -2.33
N CYS A 26 -19.66 12.57 -2.78
CA CYS A 26 -20.13 11.50 -1.91
C CYS A 26 -18.98 10.89 -1.10
N VAL A 27 -19.06 11.00 0.24
CA VAL A 27 -18.09 10.37 1.17
C VAL A 27 -18.52 8.98 1.65
N GLY A 28 -19.62 8.43 1.12
CA GLY A 28 -20.10 7.10 1.48
C GLY A 28 -20.63 6.99 2.92
N CYS A 29 -21.27 8.02 3.48
CA CYS A 29 -21.83 7.96 4.83
C CYS A 29 -23.11 7.10 4.96
N HIS A 30 -23.65 6.59 3.84
CA HIS A 30 -24.84 5.73 3.74
C HIS A 30 -26.18 6.30 4.23
N ARG A 31 -26.21 7.53 4.77
CA ARG A 31 -27.42 8.14 5.35
C ARG A 31 -28.57 8.27 4.34
N CYS A 32 -28.29 8.76 3.14
CA CYS A 32 -29.32 8.94 2.11
C CYS A 32 -29.95 7.62 1.65
N ALA A 33 -29.17 6.54 1.58
CA ALA A 33 -29.66 5.21 1.21
C ALA A 33 -30.52 4.57 2.31
N VAL A 34 -30.10 4.68 3.58
CA VAL A 34 -30.82 4.10 4.73
C VAL A 34 -32.16 4.77 4.98
N PHE A 35 -32.22 6.10 4.88
CA PHE A 35 -33.44 6.87 5.17
C PHE A 35 -34.37 7.04 3.97
N CYS A 36 -34.08 6.41 2.83
CA CYS A 36 -34.93 6.51 1.65
C CYS A 36 -36.15 5.58 1.79
N PRO A 37 -37.39 6.10 1.94
CA PRO A 37 -38.57 5.27 2.14
C PRO A 37 -38.94 4.45 0.90
N THR A 38 -38.50 4.87 -0.28
CA THR A 38 -38.76 4.21 -1.57
C THR A 38 -37.61 3.32 -2.02
N HIS A 39 -36.51 3.24 -1.25
CA HIS A 39 -35.29 2.51 -1.62
C HIS A 39 -34.73 2.89 -3.01
N ALA A 40 -34.89 4.15 -3.42
CA ALA A 40 -34.49 4.63 -4.75
C ALA A 40 -32.98 4.85 -4.92
N LEU A 41 -32.18 4.69 -3.86
CA LEU A 41 -30.74 4.99 -3.86
C LEU A 41 -29.92 3.76 -3.47
N THR A 42 -28.90 3.45 -4.27
CA THR A 42 -27.87 2.46 -3.92
C THR A 42 -26.50 3.11 -4.07
N ILE A 43 -25.65 2.95 -3.06
CA ILE A 43 -24.28 3.45 -3.09
C ILE A 43 -23.36 2.30 -3.50
N HIS A 44 -22.64 2.49 -4.59
CA HIS A 44 -21.65 1.53 -5.07
C HIS A 44 -20.24 2.11 -4.96
N ARG A 45 -19.25 1.22 -4.89
CA ARG A 45 -17.85 1.63 -5.01
C ARG A 45 -17.58 2.16 -6.41
N ASN A 46 -16.71 3.17 -6.50
CA ASN A 46 -16.33 3.74 -7.78
C ASN A 46 -15.64 2.65 -8.64
N PRO A 47 -16.10 2.37 -9.87
CA PRO A 47 -15.52 1.35 -10.74
C PRO A 47 -14.07 1.66 -11.16
N LEU A 48 -13.62 2.91 -11.06
CA LEU A 48 -12.22 3.30 -11.29
C LEU A 48 -11.29 2.96 -10.10
N GLN A 49 -11.82 2.42 -9.01
CA GLN A 49 -10.98 1.92 -7.92
C GLN A 49 -10.15 0.73 -8.41
N PHE A 50 -8.95 0.57 -7.83
CA PHE A 50 -8.10 -0.58 -8.09
C PHE A 50 -8.89 -1.88 -7.92
N ARG A 51 -8.66 -2.85 -8.81
CA ARG A 51 -9.33 -4.15 -8.75
C ARG A 51 -9.08 -4.78 -7.38
N ALA A 52 -10.15 -5.08 -6.66
CA ALA A 52 -10.06 -5.73 -5.37
C ALA A 52 -9.32 -7.07 -5.49
N ASN A 53 -8.20 -7.17 -4.79
CA ASN A 53 -7.40 -8.38 -4.64
C ASN A 53 -7.03 -8.51 -3.16
N TYR A 54 -6.89 -9.74 -2.71
CA TYR A 54 -6.43 -10.06 -1.37
C TYR A 54 -5.01 -9.54 -1.09
N ASN A 55 -4.09 -9.75 -2.04
CA ASN A 55 -2.70 -9.31 -1.91
C ASN A 55 -2.52 -7.83 -2.30
N TRP A 56 -3.34 -7.34 -3.23
CA TRP A 56 -3.26 -5.97 -3.75
C TRP A 56 -4.49 -5.18 -3.34
N SER A 57 -4.49 -4.71 -2.09
CA SER A 57 -5.48 -3.75 -1.64
C SER A 57 -5.16 -2.36 -2.19
N GLN A 58 -6.17 -1.48 -2.27
CA GLN A 58 -5.96 -0.09 -2.68
C GLN A 58 -4.89 0.61 -1.84
N GLY A 59 -4.89 0.40 -0.51
CA GLY A 59 -3.89 0.98 0.39
C GLY A 59 -2.47 0.51 0.06
N VAL A 60 -2.27 -0.79 -0.17
CA VAL A 60 -0.95 -1.34 -0.54
C VAL A 60 -0.45 -0.74 -1.85
N ILE A 61 -1.32 -0.61 -2.86
CA ILE A 61 -0.95 -0.02 -4.15
C ILE A 61 -0.57 1.45 -3.98
N GLU A 62 -1.37 2.23 -3.26
CA GLU A 62 -1.07 3.64 -3.00
C GLU A 62 0.23 3.83 -2.24
N ASP A 63 0.52 2.98 -1.25
CA ASP A 63 1.76 3.05 -0.47
C ASP A 63 2.99 2.70 -1.32
N ILE A 64 2.89 1.69 -2.19
CA ILE A 64 3.96 1.34 -3.14
C ILE A 64 4.21 2.49 -4.13
N LEU A 65 3.15 3.11 -4.66
CA LEU A 65 3.28 4.26 -5.56
C LEU A 65 3.97 5.44 -4.86
N LYS A 66 3.57 5.77 -3.63
CA LYS A 66 4.22 6.82 -2.83
C LYS A 66 5.70 6.51 -2.55
N GLN A 67 6.04 5.26 -2.27
CA GLN A 67 7.42 4.84 -2.07
C GLN A 67 8.24 4.96 -3.38
N ALA A 68 7.66 4.56 -4.51
CA ALA A 68 8.30 4.64 -5.81
C ALA A 68 8.58 6.10 -6.23
N GLU A 69 7.66 7.02 -5.95
CA GLU A 69 7.84 8.46 -6.21
C GLU A 69 8.99 9.07 -5.40
N ARG A 70 9.11 8.69 -4.12
CA ARG A 70 10.12 9.26 -3.22
C ARG A 70 11.48 8.55 -3.28
N GLY A 71 11.51 7.29 -3.74
CA GLY A 71 12.71 6.45 -3.72
C GLY A 71 13.14 6.02 -2.31
N GLY A 72 12.21 6.00 -1.34
CA GLY A 72 12.50 5.64 0.04
C GLY A 72 11.32 4.96 0.73
N THR A 73 11.60 4.26 1.83
CA THR A 73 10.59 3.52 2.59
C THR A 73 9.56 4.47 3.23
N LEU A 74 8.28 4.06 3.19
CA LEU A 74 7.21 4.82 3.85
C LEU A 74 7.32 4.70 5.36
N LEU A 75 7.22 5.82 6.07
CA LEU A 75 7.24 5.85 7.53
C LEU A 75 5.81 6.01 8.07
N THR A 76 5.39 5.07 8.90
CA THR A 76 4.07 5.08 9.57
C THR A 76 4.24 5.02 11.09
N GLY A 77 3.31 5.62 11.82
CA GLY A 77 3.25 5.52 13.28
C GLY A 77 2.16 4.53 13.73
N ARG A 78 2.38 3.88 14.87
CA ARG A 78 1.59 2.77 15.50
C ARG A 78 2.08 1.37 15.14
N GLY A 79 1.56 0.40 15.90
CA GLY A 79 1.78 -1.02 15.65
C GLY A 79 1.10 -1.48 14.37
N THR A 80 1.32 -2.76 14.10
CA THR A 80 0.83 -3.43 12.90
C THR A 80 -0.46 -4.17 13.24
N ASP A 81 -1.57 -3.72 12.66
CA ASP A 81 -2.93 -4.29 12.79
C ASP A 81 -3.44 -5.06 11.55
N PRO A 82 -2.81 -5.00 10.34
CA PRO A 82 -3.28 -5.82 9.23
C PRO A 82 -3.13 -7.32 9.47
N ASN A 83 -4.16 -8.07 9.09
CA ASN A 83 -4.08 -9.52 8.95
C ASN A 83 -3.29 -9.83 7.67
N TYR A 84 -2.00 -10.08 7.81
CA TYR A 84 -1.16 -10.51 6.70
C TYR A 84 -1.23 -12.02 6.54
N VAL A 85 -1.46 -12.44 5.30
CA VAL A 85 -1.86 -13.82 4.98
C VAL A 85 -1.16 -14.29 3.70
N ASN A 86 -0.07 -13.61 3.33
CA ASN A 86 0.83 -14.07 2.31
C ASN A 86 1.94 -14.92 2.95
N TYR A 87 2.45 -15.88 2.18
CA TYR A 87 3.53 -16.77 2.57
C TYR A 87 4.75 -16.02 3.13
N TRP A 88 5.09 -14.87 2.55
CA TRP A 88 6.24 -14.05 2.97
C TRP A 88 6.10 -13.47 4.38
N ASP A 89 4.89 -13.26 4.87
CA ASP A 89 4.63 -12.67 6.18
C ASP A 89 4.87 -13.66 7.33
N HIS A 90 5.03 -14.94 7.00
CA HIS A 90 5.49 -15.96 7.94
C HIS A 90 7.01 -15.92 8.17
N LEU A 91 7.76 -15.19 7.34
CA LEU A 91 9.20 -15.02 7.52
C LEU A 91 9.47 -13.85 8.45
N LEU A 92 10.15 -14.12 9.57
CA LEU A 92 10.59 -13.08 10.50
C LEU A 92 12.06 -12.75 10.25
N LEU A 93 12.37 -11.46 10.21
CA LEU A 93 13.75 -10.99 10.14
C LEU A 93 14.44 -11.19 11.49
N ASN A 94 15.55 -11.90 11.47
CA ASN A 94 16.40 -12.03 12.66
C ASN A 94 17.25 -10.78 12.81
N ALA A 95 17.26 -10.21 14.03
CA ALA A 95 18.10 -9.08 14.39
C ALA A 95 19.00 -9.48 15.57
N SER A 96 20.28 -9.18 15.47
CA SER A 96 21.22 -9.37 16.57
C SER A 96 20.89 -8.39 17.71
N GLN A 97 20.80 -8.90 18.94
CA GLN A 97 20.47 -8.08 20.12
C GLN A 97 21.63 -7.93 21.12
N VAL A 98 22.51 -8.94 21.22
CA VAL A 98 23.59 -8.97 22.22
C VAL A 98 24.89 -9.56 21.67
N THR A 99 24.81 -10.60 20.84
CA THR A 99 25.97 -11.39 20.39
C THR A 99 26.90 -10.65 19.46
N ASN A 100 26.36 -9.79 18.61
CA ASN A 100 27.11 -8.87 17.76
C ASN A 100 26.30 -7.57 17.59
N PRO A 101 26.97 -6.43 17.45
CA PRO A 101 26.29 -5.18 17.13
C PRO A 101 25.73 -5.21 15.70
N SER A 102 24.58 -4.58 15.51
CA SER A 102 24.02 -4.31 14.18
C SER A 102 24.82 -3.20 13.50
N ILE A 103 24.96 -3.30 12.17
CA ILE A 103 25.65 -2.30 11.33
C ILE A 103 24.67 -1.16 11.01
N ASP A 104 25.11 0.10 11.08
CA ASP A 104 24.31 1.25 10.62
C ASP A 104 24.38 1.38 9.08
N PRO A 105 23.30 1.05 8.34
CA PRO A 105 23.31 1.05 6.87
C PRO A 105 23.45 2.43 6.24
N LEU A 106 23.26 3.52 7.00
CA LEU A 106 23.39 4.88 6.50
C LEU A 106 24.80 5.46 6.71
N ARG A 107 25.53 4.96 7.71
CA ARG A 107 26.84 5.50 8.11
C ARG A 107 28.00 4.56 7.81
N GLU A 108 27.73 3.27 7.72
CA GLU A 108 28.72 2.22 7.53
C GLU A 108 28.54 1.55 6.15
N PRO A 109 29.64 1.06 5.53
CA PRO A 109 29.57 0.44 4.22
C PRO A 109 28.82 -0.89 4.25
N MET A 110 27.98 -1.13 3.25
CA MET A 110 27.33 -2.42 3.00
C MET A 110 27.65 -2.91 1.59
N GLU A 111 27.91 -4.21 1.43
CA GLU A 111 28.15 -4.83 0.13
C GLU A 111 26.88 -5.53 -0.38
N LEU A 112 26.46 -5.19 -1.60
CA LEU A 112 25.31 -5.79 -2.29
C LEU A 112 25.71 -6.50 -3.60
N ARG A 113 27.02 -6.70 -3.82
CA ARG A 113 27.53 -7.33 -5.05
C ARG A 113 27.00 -8.75 -5.16
N THR A 114 26.33 -9.02 -6.27
CA THR A 114 25.76 -10.33 -6.58
C THR A 114 26.43 -10.88 -7.83
N TYR A 115 26.89 -12.13 -7.76
CA TYR A 115 27.47 -12.85 -8.90
C TYR A 115 26.45 -13.86 -9.43
N VAL A 116 26.31 -13.94 -10.76
CA VAL A 116 25.44 -14.91 -11.43
C VAL A 116 26.31 -15.83 -12.26
N GLY A 117 26.23 -17.14 -12.03
CA GLY A 117 27.02 -18.14 -12.74
C GLY A 117 27.48 -19.27 -11.83
N LEU A 118 28.21 -20.23 -12.39
CA LEU A 118 28.83 -21.30 -11.60
C LEU A 118 29.88 -20.67 -10.67
N ASN A 119 29.83 -21.01 -9.39
CA ASN A 119 30.88 -20.66 -8.44
C ASN A 119 32.15 -21.45 -8.82
N GLN A 120 32.97 -20.92 -9.72
CA GLN A 120 34.22 -21.55 -10.11
C GLN A 120 35.18 -21.46 -8.91
N VAL A 121 35.52 -22.63 -8.38
CA VAL A 121 36.50 -22.85 -7.30
C VAL A 121 37.70 -21.94 -7.48
N GLU A 122 38.16 -21.32 -6.39
CA GLU A 122 39.35 -20.47 -6.37
C GLU A 122 40.53 -21.19 -7.05
N LEU A 123 40.87 -20.75 -8.26
CA LEU A 123 42.11 -21.13 -8.91
C LEU A 123 43.21 -20.27 -8.28
N ASN A 124 44.01 -20.89 -7.41
CA ASN A 124 45.20 -20.28 -6.84
C ASN A 124 46.25 -20.15 -7.96
N VAL A 125 46.16 -19.07 -8.74
CA VAL A 125 47.14 -18.73 -9.78
C VAL A 125 48.32 -18.02 -9.10
N PRO A 126 49.55 -18.59 -9.11
CA PRO A 126 50.69 -17.98 -8.46
C PRO A 126 50.94 -16.57 -9.02
N GLY A 127 50.87 -15.55 -8.16
CA GLY A 127 51.18 -14.16 -8.50
C GLY A 127 49.99 -13.24 -8.77
N VAL A 128 48.75 -13.74 -8.76
CA VAL A 128 47.55 -12.89 -8.88
C VAL A 128 46.95 -12.68 -7.49
N LYS A 129 47.03 -11.47 -6.95
CA LYS A 129 46.30 -11.13 -5.72
C LYS A 129 44.79 -11.15 -6.01
N PRO A 130 43.97 -11.81 -5.17
CA PRO A 130 42.53 -11.77 -5.33
C PRO A 130 42.04 -10.33 -5.21
N ALA A 131 41.14 -9.93 -6.10
CA ALA A 131 40.58 -8.58 -6.12
C ALA A 131 39.68 -8.37 -4.90
N GLY A 132 40.25 -7.90 -3.78
CA GLY A 132 39.49 -7.63 -2.55
C GLY A 132 40.32 -7.55 -1.27
N SER A 133 41.52 -6.95 -1.31
CA SER A 133 42.25 -6.49 -0.11
C SER A 133 42.44 -4.99 -0.13
#